data_AF-A0A9N8DY10-F1
#
_entry.id   AF-A0A9N8DY10-F1
#
_cell.length_a   1.000
_cell.length_b   1.000
_cell.length_c   1.000
_cell.angle_alpha   90.00
_cell.angle_beta   90.00
_cell.angle_gamma   90.00
#
_symmetry.space_group_name_H-M   'P 1'
#
loop_
_entity.id
_entity.type
_entity.pdbx_description
1 polymer ?
#
loop_
_entity_poly.entity_id
_entity_poly.type
_entity_poly.pdbx_seq_one_letter_code
_entity_poly.pdbx_strand_id
1 'polypeptide(L)'
;MMMTLPRRQLSCLVSILLYHHFAFVAITLCDAFCASTISPSTKKQLLQAVTLTKQSAANITVAHLACETWGSLLQQENTITKLNQEIRGMCLVLYGSCLVRTGRDDQAVAEFQKALELTSLLSPEHRQEAVLGRARALQRLLQYEQAKEQFLQLPFVEDAVCGAATCALRIGRVQDSATILRQFVKSQPLSAGTSQARDMLQIINILTTGSDAEQSKNNTIIRKDAETPADPASTSLLYKWVHCIAHKLGYQPQDVDLSAYQGTTVSYLELAQLNTSPFDDHLLVNLDDKVLLHKLLSGHQRHLTRDFWPEGMVDKREVAAANFGDKNNDGDDLWIHKARNGYGSHGNVVLTSRDARKMAQTTINGESLLQKMVQPALLLQGRKFSLRIYVVYFMGGTKVGKASPDLHISSAGLVKMASVQASTSTELNSLDVQVHMTNSGRESEMIQRDLDYLQHIFETNGWSFQALWSKISRAVRSSLDIYQDTVVFQTVLSPEYQRLAQFGIPKIFGFDFVVDEARNPWLIEINRFPGMEARDDSDQPVKHQVLRDTWRLASIRANLSDAETTALFGDMLLVDDHLSSCLEPIPQA
;
A
#
# COMPACT_ATOMS: atom_id res chain seq x y z
N MET A 1 36.50 19.17 -2.33
CA MET A 1 35.79 19.44 -3.61
C MET A 1 35.48 18.09 -4.26
N MET A 2 34.46 17.41 -3.77
CA MET A 2 34.02 16.09 -4.23
C MET A 2 32.53 16.22 -4.53
N MET A 3 32.19 16.07 -5.80
CA MET A 3 30.88 16.36 -6.36
C MET A 3 29.82 15.35 -5.88
N THR A 4 28.66 15.92 -5.62
CA THR A 4 27.36 15.32 -5.31
C THR A 4 26.87 14.41 -6.45
N LEU A 5 26.40 13.20 -6.11
CA LEU A 5 25.65 12.31 -7.00
C LEU A 5 24.20 12.19 -6.46
N PRO A 6 23.16 12.30 -7.32
CA PRO A 6 21.76 12.30 -6.89
C PRO A 6 21.23 10.88 -6.66
N ARG A 7 20.67 10.61 -5.46
CA ARG A 7 20.04 9.33 -5.09
C ARG A 7 18.64 9.21 -5.72
N ARG A 8 18.45 8.18 -6.57
CA ARG A 8 17.17 7.82 -7.22
C ARG A 8 16.38 6.78 -6.40
N GLN A 9 15.16 7.16 -6.02
CA GLN A 9 13.83 6.50 -6.03
C GLN A 9 13.64 4.96 -5.98
N LEU A 10 12.61 4.58 -5.20
CA LEU A 10 11.90 3.28 -5.11
C LEU A 10 12.73 2.05 -4.68
N SER A 11 12.95 1.89 -3.37
CA SER A 11 12.16 0.94 -2.55
C SER A 11 12.77 0.70 -1.17
N CYS A 12 12.15 1.19 -0.09
CA CYS A 12 12.79 1.18 1.23
C CYS A 12 12.47 0.00 2.17
N LEU A 13 11.88 -1.09 1.67
CA LEU A 13 12.00 -2.41 2.34
C LEU A 13 12.48 -3.53 1.41
N VAL A 14 12.49 -3.26 0.10
CA VAL A 14 12.92 -4.21 -0.93
C VAL A 14 14.31 -3.85 -1.47
N SER A 15 14.68 -2.57 -1.65
CA SER A 15 15.96 -2.21 -2.31
C SER A 15 17.16 -2.27 -1.38
N ILE A 16 17.02 -2.03 -0.07
CA ILE A 16 18.17 -1.96 0.83
C ILE A 16 18.70 -3.37 1.17
N LEU A 17 17.81 -4.35 1.34
CA LEU A 17 18.19 -5.75 1.54
C LEU A 17 18.51 -6.49 0.23
N LEU A 18 17.86 -6.14 -0.88
CA LEU A 18 18.26 -6.67 -2.19
C LEU A 18 19.71 -6.28 -2.54
N TYR A 19 20.19 -5.08 -2.21
CA TYR A 19 21.48 -4.59 -2.74
C TYR A 19 22.71 -5.32 -2.19
N HIS A 20 22.76 -5.64 -0.89
CA HIS A 20 23.92 -6.32 -0.29
C HIS A 20 23.90 -7.84 -0.55
N HIS A 21 22.73 -8.46 -0.66
CA HIS A 21 22.61 -9.88 -0.96
C HIS A 21 22.68 -10.19 -2.47
N PHE A 22 22.22 -9.29 -3.34
CA PHE A 22 22.31 -9.48 -4.80
C PHE A 22 23.73 -9.64 -5.30
N ALA A 23 24.67 -8.88 -4.75
CA ALA A 23 26.05 -8.99 -5.18
C ALA A 23 26.61 -10.39 -4.91
N PHE A 24 26.28 -10.96 -3.74
CA PHE A 24 26.71 -12.30 -3.36
C PHE A 24 26.02 -13.39 -4.20
N VAL A 25 24.68 -13.35 -4.29
CA VAL A 25 23.87 -14.29 -5.09
C VAL A 25 24.29 -14.28 -6.57
N ALA A 26 24.51 -13.10 -7.15
CA ALA A 26 24.93 -12.97 -8.55
C ALA A 26 26.36 -13.50 -8.79
N ILE A 27 27.27 -13.29 -7.84
CA ILE A 27 28.64 -13.83 -7.91
C ILE A 27 28.63 -15.35 -7.78
N THR A 28 27.90 -15.90 -6.79
CA THR A 28 27.75 -17.36 -6.60
C THR A 28 27.12 -18.02 -7.82
N LEU A 29 26.13 -17.37 -8.46
CA LEU A 29 25.53 -17.86 -9.69
C LEU A 29 26.52 -17.82 -10.87
N CYS A 30 27.31 -16.76 -11.02
CA CYS A 30 28.35 -16.68 -12.06
C CYS A 30 29.35 -17.83 -11.96
N ASP A 31 29.86 -18.11 -10.75
CA ASP A 31 30.84 -19.17 -10.52
C ASP A 31 30.23 -20.57 -10.71
N ALA A 32 28.99 -20.77 -10.24
CA ALA A 32 28.26 -22.03 -10.40
C ALA A 32 27.87 -22.29 -11.88
N PHE A 33 27.57 -21.24 -12.66
CA PHE A 33 27.33 -21.37 -14.09
C PHE A 33 28.60 -21.77 -14.85
N CYS A 34 29.78 -21.29 -14.44
CA CYS A 34 31.04 -21.73 -15.04
C CYS A 34 31.27 -23.25 -14.90
N ALA A 35 30.92 -23.85 -13.74
CA ALA A 35 31.09 -25.27 -13.44
C ALA A 35 30.02 -26.22 -14.03
N SER A 36 28.93 -25.70 -14.57
CA SER A 36 27.78 -26.49 -15.03
C SER A 36 27.88 -26.96 -16.50
N THR A 37 27.25 -28.10 -16.83
CA THR A 37 27.25 -28.75 -18.17
C THR A 37 26.25 -28.15 -19.18
N ILE A 38 25.69 -26.99 -18.87
CA ILE A 38 24.71 -26.29 -19.70
C ILE A 38 25.39 -25.60 -20.89
N SER A 39 24.62 -25.38 -21.96
CA SER A 39 25.15 -24.77 -23.18
C SER A 39 25.65 -23.32 -22.97
N PRO A 40 26.65 -22.85 -23.75
CA PRO A 40 27.14 -21.47 -23.65
C PRO A 40 26.04 -20.41 -23.89
N SER A 41 25.08 -20.69 -24.77
CA SER A 41 23.94 -19.79 -25.02
C SER A 41 23.03 -19.67 -23.79
N THR A 42 22.73 -20.79 -23.14
CA THR A 42 21.97 -20.82 -21.88
C THR A 42 22.68 -20.04 -20.77
N LYS A 43 24.00 -20.23 -20.62
CA LYS A 43 24.80 -19.48 -19.64
C LYS A 43 24.72 -17.97 -19.88
N LYS A 44 24.83 -17.54 -21.15
CA LYS A 44 24.70 -16.13 -21.54
C LYS A 44 23.33 -15.55 -21.17
N GLN A 45 22.26 -16.29 -21.43
CA GLN A 45 20.90 -15.85 -21.11
C GLN A 45 20.64 -15.77 -19.60
N LEU A 46 21.15 -16.72 -18.81
CA LEU A 46 21.05 -16.70 -17.34
C LEU A 46 21.81 -15.50 -16.76
N LEU A 47 23.05 -15.25 -17.22
CA LEU A 47 23.82 -14.07 -16.83
C LEU A 47 23.12 -12.76 -17.20
N GLN A 48 22.48 -12.71 -18.38
CA GLN A 48 21.67 -11.58 -18.81
C GLN A 48 20.48 -11.37 -17.88
N ALA A 49 19.75 -12.44 -17.52
CA ALA A 49 18.62 -12.37 -16.60
C ALA A 49 19.04 -11.83 -15.22
N VAL A 50 20.13 -12.34 -14.65
CA VAL A 50 20.70 -11.85 -13.38
C VAL A 50 21.09 -10.37 -13.46
N THR A 51 21.73 -9.97 -14.56
CA THR A 51 22.12 -8.57 -14.80
C THR A 51 20.90 -7.65 -14.89
N LEU A 52 19.88 -8.05 -15.63
CA LEU A 52 18.62 -7.33 -15.74
C LEU A 52 17.94 -7.22 -14.37
N THR A 53 17.91 -8.29 -13.59
CA THR A 53 17.36 -8.23 -12.23
C THR A 53 18.11 -7.24 -11.35
N LYS A 54 19.44 -7.20 -11.41
CA LYS A 54 20.23 -6.19 -10.67
C LYS A 54 19.87 -4.77 -11.09
N GLN A 55 19.74 -4.52 -12.39
CA GLN A 55 19.38 -3.21 -12.94
C GLN A 55 17.92 -2.83 -12.67
N SER A 56 17.05 -3.83 -12.47
CA SER A 56 15.64 -3.62 -12.20
C SER A 56 15.39 -2.76 -10.95
N ALA A 57 16.31 -2.80 -9.97
CA ALA A 57 16.24 -2.05 -8.72
C ALA A 57 16.09 -0.53 -8.91
N ALA A 58 16.53 0.00 -10.06
CA ALA A 58 16.41 1.43 -10.40
C ALA A 58 15.45 1.72 -11.56
N ASN A 59 14.91 0.69 -12.23
CA ASN A 59 14.09 0.87 -13.43
C ASN A 59 13.04 -0.24 -13.57
N ILE A 60 11.76 0.15 -13.56
CA ILE A 60 10.64 -0.79 -13.67
C ILE A 60 10.51 -1.44 -15.05
N THR A 61 10.84 -0.73 -16.14
CA THR A 61 10.89 -1.30 -17.50
C THR A 61 11.91 -2.44 -17.57
N VAL A 62 13.06 -2.25 -16.91
CA VAL A 62 14.07 -3.32 -16.80
C VAL A 62 13.57 -4.48 -15.95
N ALA A 63 12.73 -4.22 -14.92
CA ALA A 63 12.08 -5.28 -14.15
C ALA A 63 11.13 -6.14 -15.00
N HIS A 64 10.37 -5.52 -15.91
CA HIS A 64 9.52 -6.24 -16.87
C HIS A 64 10.35 -7.11 -17.81
N LEU A 65 11.42 -6.56 -18.40
CA LEU A 65 12.33 -7.32 -19.27
C LEU A 65 13.00 -8.48 -18.52
N ALA A 66 13.37 -8.28 -17.25
CA ALA A 66 13.89 -9.34 -16.40
C ALA A 66 12.85 -10.46 -16.19
N CYS A 67 11.59 -10.12 -15.92
CA CYS A 67 10.51 -11.10 -15.80
C CYS A 67 10.33 -11.93 -17.07
N GLU A 68 10.31 -11.30 -18.24
CA GLU A 68 10.16 -12.00 -19.52
C GLU A 68 11.34 -12.94 -19.78
N THR A 69 12.56 -12.47 -19.51
CA THR A 69 13.78 -13.26 -19.68
C THR A 69 13.77 -14.49 -18.76
N TRP A 70 13.45 -14.30 -17.47
CA TRP A 70 13.33 -15.39 -16.51
C TRP A 70 12.19 -16.35 -16.89
N GLY A 71 11.01 -15.84 -17.25
CA GLY A 71 9.87 -16.66 -17.63
C GLY A 71 10.17 -17.54 -18.84
N SER A 72 10.81 -17.00 -19.88
CA SER A 72 11.23 -17.78 -21.05
C SER A 72 12.27 -18.84 -20.70
N LEU A 73 13.23 -18.53 -19.82
CA LEU A 73 14.27 -19.48 -19.39
C LEU A 73 13.69 -20.59 -18.53
N LEU A 74 12.78 -20.24 -17.62
CA LEU A 74 12.20 -21.15 -16.64
C LEU A 74 11.02 -21.97 -17.19
N GLN A 75 10.59 -21.74 -18.42
CA GLN A 75 9.65 -22.63 -19.13
C GLN A 75 10.36 -23.68 -19.99
N GLN A 76 11.66 -23.50 -20.27
CA GLN A 76 12.43 -24.47 -21.05
C GLN A 76 12.85 -25.65 -20.16
N GLU A 77 12.07 -26.72 -20.21
CA GLU A 77 12.25 -27.93 -19.39
C GLU A 77 13.68 -28.51 -19.47
N ASN A 78 14.30 -28.48 -20.66
CA ASN A 78 15.68 -28.93 -20.90
C ASN A 78 16.78 -28.02 -20.30
N THR A 79 16.47 -26.76 -20.00
CA THR A 79 17.40 -25.76 -19.48
C THR A 79 17.49 -25.87 -17.96
N ILE A 80 16.33 -25.97 -17.31
CA ILE A 80 16.22 -26.02 -15.84
C ILE A 80 16.63 -27.37 -15.27
N THR A 81 16.22 -28.47 -15.91
CA THR A 81 16.46 -29.83 -15.39
C THR A 81 17.94 -30.16 -15.27
N LYS A 82 18.78 -29.55 -16.13
CA LYS A 82 20.23 -29.68 -16.15
C LYS A 82 20.96 -28.81 -15.13
N LEU A 83 20.28 -27.83 -14.54
CA LEU A 83 20.83 -27.06 -13.42
C LEU A 83 20.79 -27.88 -12.14
N ASN A 84 21.84 -27.74 -11.32
CA ASN A 84 21.81 -28.17 -9.93
C ASN A 84 20.56 -27.56 -9.25
N GLN A 85 19.91 -28.34 -8.40
CA GLN A 85 18.70 -27.96 -7.66
C GLN A 85 18.91 -26.70 -6.80
N GLU A 86 20.09 -26.48 -6.20
CA GLU A 86 20.39 -25.24 -5.46
C GLU A 86 20.35 -24.00 -6.38
N ILE A 87 21.04 -24.07 -7.53
CA ILE A 87 21.06 -23.00 -8.54
C ILE A 87 19.66 -22.74 -9.08
N ARG A 88 18.86 -23.79 -9.28
CA ARG A 88 17.47 -23.67 -9.70
C ARG A 88 16.64 -22.94 -8.67
N GLY A 89 16.79 -23.26 -7.38
CA GLY A 89 16.14 -22.56 -6.28
C GLY A 89 16.50 -21.07 -6.26
N MET A 90 17.78 -20.73 -6.42
CA MET A 90 18.23 -19.33 -6.51
C MET A 90 17.60 -18.59 -7.70
N CYS A 91 17.53 -19.22 -8.88
CA CYS A 91 16.90 -18.63 -10.06
C CYS A 91 15.40 -18.34 -9.83
N LEU A 92 14.70 -19.26 -9.16
CA LEU A 92 13.28 -19.10 -8.81
C LEU A 92 13.08 -17.96 -7.81
N VAL A 93 13.97 -17.79 -6.83
CA VAL A 93 13.94 -16.64 -5.89
C VAL A 93 14.11 -15.32 -6.65
N LEU A 94 15.11 -15.23 -7.54
CA LEU A 94 15.35 -14.02 -8.34
C LEU A 94 14.15 -13.70 -9.25
N TYR A 95 13.57 -14.71 -9.88
CA TYR A 95 12.39 -14.54 -10.71
C TYR A 95 11.19 -14.07 -9.89
N GLY A 96 10.95 -14.68 -8.73
CA GLY A 96 9.93 -14.25 -7.77
C GLY A 96 10.10 -12.78 -7.36
N SER A 97 11.32 -12.35 -7.06
CA SER A 97 11.60 -10.94 -6.74
C SER A 97 11.29 -9.98 -7.91
N CYS A 98 11.60 -10.37 -9.15
CA CYS A 98 11.20 -9.60 -10.33
C CYS A 98 9.67 -9.52 -10.47
N LEU A 99 8.96 -10.63 -10.25
CA LEU A 99 7.51 -10.69 -10.33
C LEU A 99 6.85 -9.77 -9.30
N VAL A 100 7.29 -9.78 -8.03
CA VAL A 100 6.82 -8.83 -7.00
C VAL A 100 7.04 -7.38 -7.45
N ARG A 101 8.24 -7.09 -7.98
CA ARG A 101 8.60 -5.73 -8.40
C ARG A 101 7.72 -5.22 -9.55
N THR A 102 7.30 -6.13 -10.42
CA THR A 102 6.34 -5.85 -11.50
C THR A 102 4.89 -6.06 -11.07
N GLY A 103 4.58 -6.17 -9.77
CA GLY A 103 3.21 -6.30 -9.25
C GLY A 103 2.50 -7.62 -9.62
N ARG A 104 3.23 -8.64 -10.08
CA ARG A 104 2.74 -10.00 -10.36
C ARG A 104 2.89 -10.88 -9.12
N ASP A 105 2.32 -10.41 -8.01
CA ASP A 105 2.51 -10.99 -6.68
C ASP A 105 1.99 -12.44 -6.58
N ASP A 106 0.89 -12.76 -7.28
CA ASP A 106 0.30 -14.11 -7.37
C ASP A 106 1.27 -15.13 -7.96
N GLN A 107 1.94 -14.77 -9.06
CA GLN A 107 2.93 -15.60 -9.70
C GLN A 107 4.19 -15.69 -8.85
N ALA A 108 4.60 -14.58 -8.22
CA ALA A 108 5.75 -14.58 -7.33
C ALA A 108 5.59 -15.57 -6.17
N VAL A 109 4.40 -15.63 -5.56
CA VAL A 109 4.06 -16.60 -4.50
C VAL A 109 4.28 -18.04 -4.96
N ALA A 110 3.88 -18.37 -6.20
CA ALA A 110 4.09 -19.69 -6.77
C ALA A 110 5.57 -19.99 -7.05
N GLU A 111 6.33 -19.04 -7.57
CA GLU A 111 7.76 -19.24 -7.85
C GLU A 111 8.59 -19.37 -6.57
N PHE A 112 8.31 -18.57 -5.54
CA PHE A 112 8.95 -18.75 -4.23
C PHE A 112 8.59 -20.10 -3.59
N GLN A 113 7.37 -20.60 -3.78
CA GLN A 113 6.98 -21.93 -3.30
C GLN A 113 7.82 -23.03 -3.95
N LYS A 114 7.99 -22.97 -5.28
CA LYS A 114 8.85 -23.90 -6.01
C LYS A 114 10.30 -23.83 -5.51
N ALA A 115 10.80 -22.63 -5.18
CA ALA A 115 12.12 -22.48 -4.58
C ALA A 115 12.18 -23.15 -3.19
N LEU A 116 11.15 -22.98 -2.38
CA LEU A 116 11.05 -23.57 -1.04
C LEU A 116 10.85 -25.10 -1.07
N GLU A 117 10.30 -25.67 -2.15
CA GLU A 117 10.24 -27.13 -2.32
C GLU A 117 11.64 -27.74 -2.55
N LEU A 118 12.62 -26.93 -2.94
CA LEU A 118 14.04 -27.30 -3.05
C LEU A 118 14.84 -27.04 -1.75
N THR A 119 14.14 -26.86 -0.62
CA THR A 119 14.67 -26.35 0.68
C THR A 119 15.81 -27.14 1.30
N SER A 120 15.93 -28.45 1.04
CA SER A 120 17.04 -29.24 1.59
C SER A 120 18.41 -28.87 1.02
N LEU A 121 18.43 -28.08 -0.06
CA LEU A 121 19.63 -27.75 -0.83
C LEU A 121 19.89 -26.24 -0.92
N LEU A 122 19.00 -25.40 -0.40
CA LEU A 122 19.23 -23.96 -0.33
C LEU A 122 20.09 -23.65 0.90
N SER A 123 21.07 -22.75 0.73
CA SER A 123 21.74 -22.14 1.89
C SER A 123 20.72 -21.43 2.80
N PRO A 124 21.01 -21.30 4.11
CA PRO A 124 20.11 -20.62 5.05
C PRO A 124 19.67 -19.23 4.59
N GLU A 125 20.58 -18.49 3.96
CA GLU A 125 20.36 -17.15 3.41
C GLU A 125 19.33 -17.15 2.27
N HIS A 126 19.49 -18.05 1.29
CA HIS A 126 18.56 -18.15 0.17
C HIS A 126 17.18 -18.65 0.59
N ARG A 127 17.15 -19.57 1.56
CA ARG A 127 15.89 -20.02 2.17
C ARG A 127 15.19 -18.85 2.87
N GLN A 128 15.92 -18.05 3.64
CA GLN A 128 15.39 -16.86 4.30
C GLN A 128 14.77 -15.89 3.28
N GLU A 129 15.46 -15.59 2.18
CA GLU A 129 14.94 -14.73 1.11
C GLU A 129 13.69 -15.30 0.44
N ALA A 130 13.65 -16.60 0.15
CA ALA A 130 12.47 -17.25 -0.43
C ALA A 130 11.25 -17.15 0.52
N VAL A 131 11.45 -17.39 1.81
CA VAL A 131 10.39 -17.26 2.84
C VAL A 131 9.90 -15.81 2.93
N LEU A 132 10.81 -14.85 3.08
CA LEU A 132 10.47 -13.42 3.19
C LEU A 132 9.79 -12.91 1.92
N GLY A 133 10.31 -13.29 0.74
CA GLY A 133 9.75 -12.93 -0.55
C GLY A 133 8.32 -13.43 -0.73
N ARG A 134 8.07 -14.71 -0.42
CA ARG A 134 6.72 -15.29 -0.44
C ARG A 134 5.79 -14.62 0.56
N ALA A 135 6.22 -14.42 1.79
CA ALA A 135 5.41 -13.80 2.84
C ALA A 135 5.00 -12.36 2.48
N ARG A 136 5.94 -11.55 1.97
CA ARG A 136 5.69 -10.18 1.50
C ARG A 136 4.73 -10.15 0.31
N ALA A 137 4.86 -11.09 -0.64
CA ALA A 137 3.94 -11.20 -1.78
C ALA A 137 2.52 -11.58 -1.32
N LEU A 138 2.38 -12.55 -0.40
CA LEU A 138 1.09 -12.90 0.23
C LEU A 138 0.48 -11.70 0.97
N GLN A 139 1.30 -10.92 1.69
CA GLN A 139 0.85 -9.71 2.38
C GLN A 139 0.34 -8.63 1.41
N ARG A 140 1.02 -8.44 0.26
CA ARG A 140 0.57 -7.52 -0.81
C ARG A 140 -0.73 -7.98 -1.47
N LEU A 141 -0.96 -9.30 -1.51
CA LEU A 141 -2.22 -9.91 -1.92
C LEU A 141 -3.28 -9.90 -0.81
N LEU A 142 -3.07 -9.19 0.31
CA LEU A 142 -4.00 -9.13 1.46
C LEU A 142 -4.29 -10.51 2.10
N GLN A 143 -3.48 -11.53 1.82
CA GLN A 143 -3.60 -12.88 2.38
C GLN A 143 -2.85 -12.97 3.73
N TYR A 144 -3.25 -12.12 4.68
CA TYR A 144 -2.51 -11.89 5.92
C TYR A 144 -2.33 -13.14 6.80
N GLU A 145 -3.30 -14.06 6.85
CA GLU A 145 -3.14 -15.30 7.63
C GLU A 145 -2.00 -16.17 7.07
N GLN A 146 -2.01 -16.41 5.75
CA GLN A 146 -0.99 -17.20 5.08
C GLN A 146 0.37 -16.49 5.13
N ALA A 147 0.40 -15.16 4.96
CA ALA A 147 1.61 -14.37 5.10
C ALA A 147 2.21 -14.48 6.51
N LYS A 148 1.37 -14.42 7.56
CA LYS A 148 1.78 -14.60 8.96
C LYS A 148 2.43 -15.97 9.16
N GLU A 149 1.76 -17.05 8.72
CA GLU A 149 2.30 -18.41 8.83
C GLU A 149 3.64 -18.56 8.08
N GLN A 150 3.75 -17.95 6.90
CA GLN A 150 4.98 -17.96 6.12
C GLN A 150 6.12 -17.22 6.84
N PHE A 151 5.86 -16.02 7.39
CA PHE A 151 6.84 -15.27 8.18
C PHE A 151 7.31 -16.04 9.42
N LEU A 152 6.41 -16.74 10.12
CA LEU A 152 6.72 -17.50 11.33
C LEU A 152 7.65 -18.71 11.10
N GLN A 153 7.97 -19.04 9.84
CA GLN A 153 9.04 -20.00 9.52
C GLN A 153 10.44 -19.47 9.85
N LEU A 154 10.58 -18.17 10.11
CA LEU A 154 11.83 -17.49 10.50
C LEU A 154 11.68 -16.76 11.85
N PRO A 155 11.42 -17.47 12.96
CA PRO A 155 11.05 -16.85 14.23
C PRO A 155 12.17 -16.04 14.91
N PHE A 156 13.41 -16.14 14.41
CA PHE A 156 14.58 -15.43 14.92
C PHE A 156 15.07 -14.29 14.00
N VAL A 157 14.37 -14.04 12.89
CA VAL A 157 14.67 -12.94 11.97
C VAL A 157 13.69 -11.79 12.27
N GLU A 158 14.20 -10.64 12.70
CA GLU A 158 13.36 -9.52 13.13
C GLU A 158 12.36 -9.08 12.07
N ASP A 159 12.81 -8.90 10.82
CA ASP A 159 11.96 -8.57 9.68
C ASP A 159 10.76 -9.52 9.52
N ALA A 160 10.99 -10.82 9.72
CA ALA A 160 9.94 -11.82 9.61
C ALA A 160 8.97 -11.72 10.79
N VAL A 161 9.48 -11.56 12.01
CA VAL A 161 8.66 -11.40 13.22
C VAL A 161 7.79 -10.13 13.14
N CYS A 162 8.37 -8.99 12.75
CA CYS A 162 7.65 -7.75 12.51
C CYS A 162 6.60 -7.90 11.39
N GLY A 163 6.91 -8.65 10.33
CA GLY A 163 5.99 -9.01 9.26
C GLY A 163 4.80 -9.85 9.74
N ALA A 164 5.05 -10.89 10.55
CA ALA A 164 4.02 -11.73 11.15
C ALA A 164 3.11 -10.94 12.11
N ALA A 165 3.71 -10.12 12.97
CA ALA A 165 3.01 -9.23 13.90
C ALA A 165 2.14 -8.21 13.15
N THR A 166 2.68 -7.60 12.09
CA THR A 166 1.94 -6.72 11.17
C THR A 166 0.73 -7.44 10.58
N CYS A 167 0.90 -8.66 10.05
CA CYS A 167 -0.20 -9.43 9.50
C CYS A 167 -1.27 -9.76 10.55
N ALA A 168 -0.87 -10.12 11.77
CA ALA A 168 -1.79 -10.36 12.89
C ALA A 168 -2.62 -9.11 13.25
N LEU A 169 -1.99 -7.93 13.31
CA LEU A 169 -2.70 -6.65 13.53
C LEU A 169 -3.68 -6.34 12.38
N ARG A 170 -3.29 -6.59 11.13
CA ARG A 170 -4.15 -6.36 9.95
C ARG A 170 -5.41 -7.23 9.90
N ILE A 171 -5.44 -8.34 10.64
CA ILE A 171 -6.61 -9.21 10.81
C ILE A 171 -7.29 -9.04 12.18
N GLY A 172 -6.94 -8.01 12.94
CA GLY A 172 -7.54 -7.70 14.23
C GLY A 172 -7.07 -8.58 15.41
N ARG A 173 -6.03 -9.41 15.22
CA ARG A 173 -5.49 -10.30 16.27
C ARG A 173 -4.35 -9.65 17.03
N VAL A 174 -4.69 -8.64 17.84
CA VAL A 174 -3.72 -7.86 18.64
C VAL A 174 -2.93 -8.75 19.61
N GLN A 175 -3.58 -9.71 20.26
CA GLN A 175 -2.93 -10.62 21.22
C GLN A 175 -1.95 -11.60 20.54
N ASP A 176 -2.25 -12.08 19.33
CA ASP A 176 -1.34 -12.89 18.53
C ASP A 176 -0.07 -12.09 18.23
N SER A 177 -0.23 -10.84 17.77
CA SER A 177 0.89 -9.93 17.51
C SER A 177 1.75 -9.71 18.75
N ALA A 178 1.13 -9.44 19.91
CA ALA A 178 1.84 -9.27 21.18
C ALA A 178 2.64 -10.53 21.56
N THR A 179 2.05 -11.71 21.36
CA THR A 179 2.69 -12.99 21.69
C THR A 179 3.90 -13.26 20.81
N ILE A 180 3.77 -13.05 19.50
CA ILE A 180 4.85 -13.22 18.51
C ILE A 180 6.03 -12.31 18.88
N LEU A 181 5.77 -11.02 19.08
CA LEU A 181 6.83 -10.04 19.39
C LEU A 181 7.48 -10.33 20.74
N ARG A 182 6.70 -10.67 21.77
CA ARG A 182 7.23 -10.98 23.11
C ARG A 182 8.14 -12.20 23.10
N GLN A 183 7.80 -13.24 22.32
CA GLN A 183 8.66 -14.42 22.17
C GLN A 183 10.00 -14.05 21.54
N PHE A 184 9.99 -13.24 20.48
CA PHE A 184 11.20 -12.76 19.84
C PHE A 184 12.06 -11.91 20.79
N VAL A 185 11.50 -10.88 21.42
CA VAL A 185 12.23 -9.99 22.33
C VAL A 185 12.87 -10.75 23.49
N LYS A 186 12.19 -11.75 24.07
CA LYS A 186 12.75 -12.60 25.13
C LYS A 186 13.90 -13.49 24.68
N SER A 187 13.98 -13.79 23.38
CA SER A 187 15.07 -14.59 22.81
C SER A 187 16.32 -13.76 22.51
N GLN A 188 16.21 -12.43 22.46
CA GLN A 188 17.32 -11.53 22.14
C GLN A 188 18.13 -11.19 23.41
N PRO A 189 19.45 -11.00 23.29
CA PRO A 189 20.26 -10.57 24.42
C PRO A 189 19.84 -9.16 24.87
N LEU A 190 19.89 -8.89 26.17
CA LEU A 190 19.59 -7.56 26.75
C LEU A 190 20.46 -6.44 26.18
N SER A 191 21.64 -6.76 25.64
CA SER A 191 22.55 -5.81 24.98
C SER A 191 22.18 -5.49 23.54
N ALA A 192 21.21 -6.20 22.94
CA ALA A 192 20.64 -5.80 21.67
C ALA A 192 19.84 -4.52 21.89
N GLY A 193 20.29 -3.42 21.28
CA GLY A 193 19.65 -2.10 21.37
C GLY A 193 18.18 -2.11 20.94
N THR A 194 17.61 -0.92 20.83
CA THR A 194 16.26 -0.72 20.26
C THR A 194 16.11 -1.42 18.92
N SER A 195 14.96 -2.07 18.75
CA SER A 195 14.64 -2.91 17.61
C SER A 195 13.19 -2.62 17.23
N GLN A 196 12.84 -2.72 15.95
CA GLN A 196 11.47 -2.48 15.48
C GLN A 196 10.46 -3.38 16.20
N ALA A 197 10.84 -4.62 16.49
CA ALA A 197 9.99 -5.56 17.22
C ALA A 197 9.71 -5.08 18.65
N ARG A 198 10.71 -4.48 19.32
CA ARG A 198 10.56 -3.92 20.67
C ARG A 198 9.63 -2.71 20.65
N ASP A 199 9.80 -1.80 19.69
CA ASP A 199 8.92 -0.63 19.51
C ASP A 199 7.46 -1.07 19.28
N MET A 200 7.23 -2.02 18.37
CA MET A 200 5.89 -2.56 18.10
C MET A 200 5.27 -3.19 19.36
N LEU A 201 6.05 -3.97 20.12
CA LEU A 201 5.57 -4.59 21.36
C LEU A 201 5.19 -3.54 22.41
N GLN A 202 6.00 -2.50 22.56
CA GLN A 202 5.72 -1.41 23.50
C GLN A 202 4.47 -0.62 23.10
N ILE A 203 4.29 -0.31 21.80
CA ILE A 203 3.06 0.29 21.29
C ILE A 203 1.85 -0.60 21.64
N ILE A 204 1.92 -1.92 21.37
CA ILE A 204 0.82 -2.84 21.70
C ILE A 204 0.54 -2.86 23.20
N ASN A 205 1.57 -2.88 24.05
CA ASN A 205 1.39 -2.85 25.50
C ASN A 205 0.65 -1.55 25.90
N ILE A 206 1.09 -0.38 25.44
CA ILE A 206 0.41 0.90 25.69
C ILE A 206 -1.05 0.87 25.23
N LEU A 207 -1.31 0.27 24.06
CA LEU A 207 -2.65 0.12 23.48
C LEU A 207 -3.53 -0.93 24.17
N THR A 208 -2.98 -1.78 25.04
CA THR A 208 -3.74 -2.88 25.66
C THR A 208 -3.79 -2.79 27.19
N THR A 209 -2.83 -2.11 27.82
CA THR A 209 -2.86 -1.81 29.25
C THR A 209 -3.83 -0.66 29.52
N GLY A 210 -4.98 -0.97 30.14
CA GLY A 210 -5.97 0.00 30.56
C GLY A 210 -5.47 0.98 31.64
N SER A 211 -6.27 2.02 31.91
CA SER A 211 -6.15 2.87 33.10
C SER A 211 -6.58 2.17 34.40
N ASP A 212 -7.11 0.95 34.30
CA ASP A 212 -7.70 0.26 35.45
C ASP A 212 -6.64 -0.37 36.35
N ALA A 213 -6.75 -0.03 37.63
CA ALA A 213 -5.95 -0.53 38.74
C ALA A 213 -6.05 -2.06 38.97
N GLU A 214 -6.80 -2.81 38.16
CA GLU A 214 -6.97 -4.28 38.29
C GLU A 214 -5.92 -5.14 37.55
N GLN A 215 -4.86 -4.56 36.98
CA GLN A 215 -3.73 -5.35 36.43
C GLN A 215 -2.46 -5.35 37.30
N SER A 216 -2.61 -5.12 38.60
CA SER A 216 -1.54 -5.18 39.62
C SER A 216 -0.73 -6.50 39.62
N LYS A 217 -1.27 -7.61 39.08
CA LYS A 217 -0.52 -8.90 38.95
C LYS A 217 0.20 -9.11 37.62
N ASN A 218 -0.28 -8.53 36.50
CA ASN A 218 0.40 -8.61 35.20
C ASN A 218 1.46 -7.51 35.02
N ASN A 219 1.31 -6.39 35.74
CA ASN A 219 2.26 -5.28 35.73
C ASN A 219 3.67 -5.67 36.20
N THR A 220 3.82 -6.69 37.04
CA THR A 220 5.15 -7.14 37.52
C THR A 220 5.96 -7.83 36.43
N ILE A 221 5.31 -8.43 35.42
CA ILE A 221 5.97 -9.09 34.29
C ILE A 221 6.32 -8.07 33.20
N ILE A 222 5.42 -7.12 32.91
CA ILE A 222 5.65 -6.07 31.90
C ILE A 222 6.69 -5.05 32.38
N ARG A 223 6.73 -4.73 33.69
CA ARG A 223 7.74 -3.81 34.27
C ARG A 223 9.17 -4.34 34.23
N LYS A 224 9.37 -5.67 34.20
CA LYS A 224 10.71 -6.29 34.10
C LYS A 224 11.23 -6.40 32.66
N ASP A 225 10.34 -6.49 31.68
CA ASP A 225 10.73 -6.57 30.26
C ASP A 225 11.10 -5.18 29.66
N ALA A 226 10.94 -4.10 30.43
CA ALA A 226 11.18 -2.71 30.05
C ALA A 226 12.44 -2.09 30.73
N GLU A 227 13.43 -2.91 31.12
CA GLU A 227 14.58 -2.49 31.94
C GLU A 227 15.69 -1.73 31.18
N THR A 228 15.45 -1.23 29.96
CA THR A 228 16.42 -0.37 29.26
C THR A 228 15.71 0.81 28.61
N PRO A 229 16.01 2.06 29.02
CA PRO A 229 15.55 3.24 28.31
C PRO A 229 16.01 3.13 26.86
N ALA A 230 15.05 3.15 25.95
CA ALA A 230 15.33 3.15 24.52
C ALA A 230 16.13 4.42 24.17
N ASP A 231 17.23 4.30 23.42
CA ASP A 231 17.97 5.47 22.94
C ASP A 231 17.00 6.33 22.09
N PRO A 232 16.73 7.58 22.49
CA PRO A 232 15.79 8.46 21.79
C PRO A 232 16.10 8.65 20.29
N ALA A 233 17.36 8.53 19.89
CA ALA A 233 17.78 8.64 18.48
C ALA A 233 17.40 7.41 17.64
N SER A 234 17.13 6.28 18.30
CA SER A 234 16.95 4.96 17.68
C SER A 234 15.52 4.42 17.74
N THR A 235 14.61 5.17 18.38
CA THR A 235 13.18 4.83 18.45
C THR A 235 12.41 5.36 17.25
N SER A 236 11.46 4.56 16.77
CA SER A 236 10.60 4.94 15.65
C SER A 236 9.73 6.15 15.99
N LEU A 237 9.48 7.00 15.00
CA LEU A 237 8.60 8.17 15.14
C LEU A 237 7.18 7.79 15.60
N LEU A 238 6.69 6.61 15.20
CA LEU A 238 5.40 6.11 15.66
C LEU A 238 5.40 5.83 17.16
N TYR A 239 6.45 5.18 17.67
CA TYR A 239 6.59 4.93 19.11
C TYR A 239 6.65 6.25 19.86
N LYS A 240 7.45 7.23 19.41
CA LYS A 240 7.53 8.56 20.01
C LYS A 240 6.16 9.25 20.08
N TRP A 241 5.39 9.19 18.99
CA TRP A 241 4.02 9.70 18.93
C TRP A 241 3.13 9.00 19.97
N VAL A 242 3.04 7.67 19.92
CA VAL A 242 2.20 6.88 20.85
C VAL A 242 2.59 7.13 22.30
N HIS A 243 3.89 7.16 22.60
CA HIS A 243 4.40 7.42 23.94
C HIS A 243 4.02 8.82 24.44
N CYS A 244 4.19 9.86 23.61
CA CYS A 244 3.78 11.22 23.92
C CYS A 244 2.27 11.32 24.20
N ILE A 245 1.43 10.76 23.32
CA ILE A 245 -0.03 10.80 23.50
C ILE A 245 -0.47 10.00 24.73
N ALA A 246 0.15 8.85 25.00
CA ALA A 246 -0.14 8.05 26.20
C ALA A 246 0.05 8.86 27.48
N HIS A 247 1.15 9.61 27.56
CA HIS A 247 1.43 10.51 28.68
C HIS A 247 0.37 11.60 28.83
N LYS A 248 -0.05 12.24 27.73
CA LYS A 248 -1.11 13.28 27.76
C LYS A 248 -2.46 12.74 28.18
N LEU A 249 -2.75 11.48 27.85
CA LEU A 249 -3.96 10.77 28.29
C LEU A 249 -3.88 10.29 29.76
N GLY A 250 -2.76 10.53 30.45
CA GLY A 250 -2.57 10.12 31.84
C GLY A 250 -2.32 8.62 32.01
N TYR A 251 -1.96 7.91 30.94
CA TYR A 251 -1.41 6.57 31.08
C TYR A 251 -0.05 6.67 31.79
N GLN A 252 0.38 5.60 32.46
CA GLN A 252 1.67 5.53 33.18
C GLN A 252 2.72 4.78 32.32
N PRO A 253 3.18 5.32 31.17
CA PRO A 253 4.43 4.85 30.60
C PRO A 253 5.57 5.22 31.58
N GLN A 254 6.70 4.52 31.52
CA GLN A 254 7.89 4.89 32.32
C GLN A 254 8.21 6.39 32.16
N ASP A 255 8.75 7.01 33.21
CA ASP A 255 8.94 8.47 33.33
C ASP A 255 9.39 9.14 32.01
N VAL A 256 8.56 10.06 31.50
CA VAL A 256 8.76 10.69 30.20
C VAL A 256 9.71 11.86 30.33
N ASP A 257 10.93 11.70 29.81
CA ASP A 257 11.79 12.83 29.49
C ASP A 257 11.66 13.16 27.99
N LEU A 258 10.73 14.07 27.64
CA LEU A 258 10.58 14.56 26.26
C LEU A 258 11.83 15.30 25.76
N SER A 259 12.70 15.79 26.66
CA SER A 259 13.96 16.42 26.25
C SER A 259 14.88 15.42 25.55
N ALA A 260 14.69 14.12 25.83
CA ALA A 260 15.43 13.06 25.19
C ALA A 260 15.18 13.00 23.67
N TYR A 261 14.00 13.41 23.17
CA TYR A 261 13.70 13.42 21.73
C TYR A 261 14.21 14.66 20.99
N GLN A 262 14.68 15.68 21.70
CA GLN A 262 15.15 16.94 21.10
C GLN A 262 16.37 16.70 20.20
N GLY A 263 16.39 17.37 19.05
CA GLY A 263 17.47 17.26 18.07
C GLY A 263 17.37 16.06 17.12
N THR A 264 16.31 15.24 17.21
CA THR A 264 16.07 14.17 16.22
C THR A 264 15.55 14.76 14.90
N THR A 265 16.24 14.48 13.80
CA THR A 265 15.83 14.96 12.46
C THR A 265 14.86 13.96 11.85
N VAL A 266 13.62 14.40 11.60
CA VAL A 266 12.62 13.61 10.89
C VAL A 266 12.72 13.86 9.39
N SER A 267 12.50 12.82 8.59
CA SER A 267 12.42 12.88 7.13
C SER A 267 10.99 12.68 6.63
N TYR A 268 10.67 13.24 5.44
CA TYR A 268 9.40 12.95 4.77
C TYR A 268 9.22 11.46 4.44
N LEU A 269 10.33 10.71 4.30
CA LEU A 269 10.31 9.26 4.13
C LEU A 269 9.74 8.57 5.37
N GLU A 270 10.15 8.98 6.58
CA GLU A 270 9.59 8.44 7.82
C GLU A 270 8.09 8.75 7.93
N LEU A 271 7.66 9.98 7.62
CA LEU A 271 6.22 10.32 7.60
C LEU A 271 5.44 9.46 6.60
N ALA A 272 6.01 9.22 5.42
CA ALA A 272 5.40 8.35 4.41
C ALA A 272 5.26 6.90 4.91
N GLN A 273 6.26 6.39 5.63
CA GLN A 273 6.23 5.04 6.22
C GLN A 273 5.17 4.90 7.31
N LEU A 274 4.91 5.96 8.10
CA LEU A 274 3.85 5.93 9.12
C LEU A 274 2.47 5.62 8.54
N ASN A 275 2.17 6.04 7.30
CA ASN A 275 0.90 5.73 6.65
C ASN A 275 0.71 4.22 6.34
N THR A 276 1.81 3.45 6.34
CA THR A 276 1.83 1.99 6.17
C THR A 276 1.85 1.22 7.49
N SER A 277 1.83 1.92 8.62
CA SER A 277 1.77 1.35 9.96
C SER A 277 0.61 0.34 10.12
N PRO A 278 0.82 -0.80 10.81
CA PRO A 278 -0.25 -1.73 11.15
C PRO A 278 -1.18 -1.24 12.27
N PHE A 279 -0.84 -0.14 12.93
CA PHE A 279 -1.62 0.48 14.00
C PHE A 279 -2.68 1.43 13.43
N ASP A 280 -3.57 0.88 12.60
CA ASP A 280 -4.74 1.57 12.04
C ASP A 280 -5.98 0.66 12.14
N ASP A 281 -7.11 1.11 11.60
CA ASP A 281 -8.33 0.31 11.56
C ASP A 281 -8.15 -0.92 10.63
N HIS A 282 -8.12 -2.12 11.23
CA HIS A 282 -7.97 -3.39 10.51
C HIS A 282 -9.09 -3.63 9.48
N LEU A 283 -10.29 -3.05 9.68
CA LEU A 283 -11.45 -3.20 8.80
C LEU A 283 -11.36 -2.39 7.51
N LEU A 284 -10.37 -1.49 7.39
CA LEU A 284 -10.13 -0.71 6.18
C LEU A 284 -9.79 -1.55 4.94
N VAL A 285 -9.52 -2.85 5.12
CA VAL A 285 -9.45 -3.81 4.01
C VAL A 285 -10.73 -3.80 3.16
N ASN A 286 -11.90 -3.50 3.74
CA ASN A 286 -13.16 -3.40 3.01
C ASN A 286 -13.21 -2.22 2.02
N LEU A 287 -12.33 -1.23 2.17
CA LEU A 287 -12.19 -0.12 1.23
C LEU A 287 -11.14 -0.40 0.15
N ASP A 288 -10.09 -1.16 0.47
CA ASP A 288 -8.94 -1.43 -0.41
C ASP A 288 -9.14 -2.63 -1.34
N ASP A 289 -9.81 -3.67 -0.84
CA ASP A 289 -10.17 -4.87 -1.60
C ASP A 289 -11.28 -4.53 -2.59
N LYS A 290 -11.00 -4.70 -3.89
CA LYS A 290 -11.90 -4.29 -4.98
C LYS A 290 -13.25 -5.00 -4.94
N VAL A 291 -13.30 -6.25 -4.47
CA VAL A 291 -14.53 -7.03 -4.34
C VAL A 291 -15.32 -6.58 -3.12
N LEU A 292 -14.66 -6.36 -1.97
CA LEU A 292 -15.33 -5.87 -0.77
C LEU A 292 -15.85 -4.45 -0.96
N LEU A 293 -15.06 -3.56 -1.58
CA LEU A 293 -15.47 -2.21 -1.92
C LEU A 293 -16.68 -2.22 -2.85
N HIS A 294 -16.68 -3.09 -3.88
CA HIS A 294 -17.83 -3.22 -4.77
C HIS A 294 -19.09 -3.67 -4.02
N LYS A 295 -18.99 -4.67 -3.14
CA LYS A 295 -20.11 -5.13 -2.31
C LYS A 295 -20.62 -4.03 -1.38
N LEU A 296 -19.71 -3.26 -0.81
CA LEU A 296 -20.02 -2.15 0.08
C LEU A 296 -20.80 -1.07 -0.67
N LEU A 297 -20.30 -0.61 -1.83
CA LEU A 297 -20.90 0.50 -2.58
C LEU A 297 -22.10 0.08 -3.43
N SER A 298 -22.24 -1.19 -3.80
CA SER A 298 -23.36 -1.70 -4.60
C SER A 298 -24.46 -2.37 -3.76
N GLY A 299 -24.29 -2.41 -2.43
CA GLY A 299 -25.21 -3.05 -1.50
C GLY A 299 -26.50 -2.27 -1.25
N HIS A 300 -27.04 -2.37 -0.03
CA HIS A 300 -28.36 -1.81 0.33
C HIS A 300 -28.46 -0.29 0.09
N GLN A 301 -27.36 0.45 0.22
CA GLN A 301 -27.30 1.90 0.03
C GLN A 301 -26.89 2.32 -1.40
N ARG A 302 -27.02 1.45 -2.42
CA ARG A 302 -26.65 1.74 -3.82
C ARG A 302 -27.25 3.03 -4.40
N HIS A 303 -28.41 3.47 -3.90
CA HIS A 303 -29.04 4.72 -4.33
C HIS A 303 -28.18 5.96 -4.02
N LEU A 304 -27.29 5.89 -3.02
CA LEU A 304 -26.33 6.94 -2.66
C LEU A 304 -25.07 6.94 -3.56
N THR A 305 -24.76 5.81 -4.21
CA THR A 305 -23.50 5.59 -4.92
C THR A 305 -23.64 5.56 -6.43
N ARG A 306 -24.86 5.39 -6.96
CA ARG A 306 -25.13 5.25 -8.41
C ARG A 306 -24.59 6.37 -9.30
N ASP A 307 -24.38 7.56 -8.75
CA ASP A 307 -23.92 8.74 -9.50
C ASP A 307 -22.39 8.84 -9.57
N PHE A 308 -21.66 7.98 -8.85
CA PHE A 308 -20.19 8.00 -8.83
C PHE A 308 -19.52 6.62 -8.83
N TRP A 309 -20.23 5.52 -8.60
CA TRP A 309 -19.67 4.16 -8.63
C TRP A 309 -20.13 3.41 -9.89
N PRO A 310 -19.20 3.00 -10.78
CA PRO A 310 -19.58 2.29 -12.00
C PRO A 310 -20.23 0.93 -11.72
N GLU A 311 -21.17 0.55 -12.58
CA GLU A 311 -21.78 -0.79 -12.57
C GLU A 311 -20.70 -1.87 -12.62
N GLY A 312 -20.88 -2.94 -11.84
CA GLY A 312 -19.98 -4.08 -11.85
C GLY A 312 -20.64 -5.30 -11.23
N MET A 313 -19.88 -6.38 -11.18
CA MET A 313 -20.30 -7.65 -10.62
C MET A 313 -19.13 -8.43 -10.05
N VAL A 314 -19.39 -9.09 -8.94
CA VAL A 314 -18.47 -9.98 -8.23
C VAL A 314 -19.08 -11.36 -7.99
N ASP A 315 -20.40 -11.55 -8.10
CA ASP A 315 -21.04 -12.85 -7.91
C ASP A 315 -22.14 -13.19 -8.93
N LYS A 316 -22.61 -14.45 -8.89
CA LYS A 316 -23.59 -14.99 -9.85
C LYS A 316 -24.96 -14.28 -9.82
N ARG A 317 -25.35 -13.69 -8.68
CA ARG A 317 -26.64 -12.97 -8.57
C ARG A 317 -26.55 -11.65 -9.32
N GLU A 318 -25.44 -10.93 -9.15
CA GLU A 318 -25.17 -9.69 -9.90
C GLU A 318 -25.01 -9.97 -11.39
N VAL A 319 -24.31 -11.05 -11.78
CA VAL A 319 -24.19 -11.48 -13.18
C VAL A 319 -25.58 -11.73 -13.81
N ALA A 320 -26.51 -12.32 -13.07
CA ALA A 320 -27.87 -12.58 -13.56
C ALA A 320 -28.70 -11.29 -13.74
N ALA A 321 -28.42 -10.26 -12.95
CA ALA A 321 -29.09 -8.95 -13.03
C ALA A 321 -28.41 -7.97 -14.00
N ALA A 322 -27.18 -8.27 -14.45
CA ALA A 322 -26.38 -7.37 -15.27
C ALA A 322 -26.95 -7.19 -16.67
N ASN A 323 -26.88 -5.95 -17.16
CA ASN A 323 -27.27 -5.61 -18.52
C ASN A 323 -26.03 -5.33 -19.39
N PHE A 324 -25.66 -6.30 -20.22
CA PHE A 324 -24.55 -6.18 -21.17
C PHE A 324 -24.95 -5.54 -22.52
N GLY A 325 -26.10 -4.86 -22.60
CA GLY A 325 -26.64 -4.33 -23.85
C GLY A 325 -27.21 -5.41 -24.78
N ASP A 326 -27.45 -5.05 -26.05
CA ASP A 326 -28.03 -5.94 -27.06
C ASP A 326 -27.19 -7.23 -27.20
N LYS A 327 -27.86 -8.38 -27.38
CA LYS A 327 -27.17 -9.66 -27.57
C LYS A 327 -26.57 -9.83 -28.95
N ASN A 328 -27.07 -9.06 -29.93
CA ASN A 328 -26.73 -9.21 -31.34
C ASN A 328 -25.78 -8.12 -31.86
N ASN A 329 -25.41 -7.15 -31.02
CA ASN A 329 -24.48 -6.09 -31.37
C ASN A 329 -23.36 -6.04 -30.33
N ASP A 330 -22.11 -5.97 -30.77
CA ASP A 330 -20.99 -5.65 -29.89
C ASP A 330 -21.15 -4.16 -29.54
N GLY A 331 -21.96 -3.83 -28.54
CA GLY A 331 -22.12 -2.44 -28.11
C GLY A 331 -20.77 -1.80 -27.83
N ASP A 332 -20.66 -0.48 -28.03
CA ASP A 332 -19.41 0.30 -27.82
C ASP A 332 -18.92 0.31 -26.36
N ASP A 333 -19.70 -0.25 -25.43
CA ASP A 333 -19.39 -0.36 -24.02
C ASP A 333 -18.24 -1.34 -23.77
N LEU A 334 -17.19 -0.82 -23.14
CA LEU A 334 -16.07 -1.59 -22.62
C LEU A 334 -16.28 -1.97 -21.14
N TRP A 335 -15.69 -3.10 -20.79
CA TRP A 335 -15.65 -3.62 -19.43
C TRP A 335 -14.20 -3.88 -19.04
N ILE A 336 -13.92 -3.87 -17.74
CA ILE A 336 -12.63 -4.19 -17.18
C ILE A 336 -12.77 -5.28 -16.12
N HIS A 337 -12.08 -6.40 -16.33
CA HIS A 337 -11.86 -7.41 -15.31
C HIS A 337 -10.68 -6.97 -14.43
N LYS A 338 -10.87 -7.01 -13.12
CA LYS A 338 -9.89 -6.63 -12.11
C LYS A 338 -9.74 -7.78 -11.12
N ALA A 339 -8.50 -8.20 -10.86
CA ALA A 339 -8.20 -9.09 -9.76
C ALA A 339 -8.56 -8.41 -8.43
N ARG A 340 -8.99 -9.21 -7.44
CA ARG A 340 -9.38 -8.73 -6.11
C ARG A 340 -8.31 -7.87 -5.44
N ASN A 341 -7.06 -8.36 -5.49
CA ASN A 341 -5.93 -7.86 -4.71
C ASN A 341 -4.76 -7.34 -5.58
N GLY A 342 -5.06 -6.75 -6.74
CA GLY A 342 -4.04 -6.27 -7.67
C GLY A 342 -3.52 -4.87 -7.35
N TYR A 343 -2.19 -4.71 -7.29
CA TYR A 343 -1.51 -3.41 -7.21
C TYR A 343 -1.10 -2.92 -8.62
N GLY A 344 -1.32 -1.64 -8.92
CA GLY A 344 -0.86 -1.03 -10.18
C GLY A 344 -1.48 -1.63 -11.45
N SER A 345 -2.76 -2.00 -11.40
CA SER A 345 -3.53 -2.60 -12.52
C SER A 345 -3.04 -3.96 -13.04
N HIS A 346 -2.16 -4.67 -12.31
CA HIS A 346 -1.64 -5.96 -12.80
C HIS A 346 -2.73 -7.02 -12.81
N GLY A 347 -2.83 -7.74 -13.93
CA GLY A 347 -3.91 -8.70 -14.18
C GLY A 347 -5.23 -8.08 -14.66
N ASN A 348 -5.31 -6.75 -14.85
CA ASN A 348 -6.51 -6.15 -15.41
C ASN A 348 -6.64 -6.46 -16.91
N VAL A 349 -7.84 -6.83 -17.35
CA VAL A 349 -8.14 -7.14 -18.75
C VAL A 349 -9.31 -6.28 -19.21
N VAL A 350 -9.12 -5.54 -20.31
CA VAL A 350 -10.19 -4.79 -20.98
C VAL A 350 -10.92 -5.73 -21.93
N LEU A 351 -12.25 -5.67 -21.92
CA LEU A 351 -13.13 -6.60 -22.61
C LEU A 351 -14.24 -5.85 -23.34
N THR A 352 -14.64 -6.39 -24.50
CA THR A 352 -15.90 -6.01 -25.13
C THR A 352 -17.09 -6.47 -24.28
N SER A 353 -18.27 -5.87 -24.47
CA SER A 353 -19.50 -6.34 -23.81
C SER A 353 -19.80 -7.82 -24.06
N ARG A 354 -19.48 -8.34 -25.26
CA ARG A 354 -19.64 -9.77 -25.59
C ARG A 354 -18.70 -10.66 -24.78
N ASP A 355 -17.43 -10.30 -24.67
CA ASP A 355 -16.45 -11.10 -23.93
C ASP A 355 -16.62 -10.98 -22.42
N ALA A 356 -17.01 -9.79 -21.94
CA ALA A 356 -17.44 -9.58 -20.57
C ALA A 356 -18.59 -10.50 -20.19
N ARG A 357 -19.62 -10.64 -21.05
CA ARG A 357 -20.75 -11.55 -20.83
C ARG A 357 -20.31 -13.02 -20.73
N LYS A 358 -19.37 -13.46 -21.57
CA LYS A 358 -18.81 -14.83 -21.50
C LYS A 358 -18.06 -15.02 -20.18
N MET A 359 -17.16 -14.10 -19.84
CA MET A 359 -16.36 -14.15 -18.61
C MET A 359 -17.23 -14.14 -17.36
N ALA A 360 -18.29 -13.32 -17.35
CA ALA A 360 -19.24 -13.24 -16.25
C ALA A 360 -19.85 -14.61 -15.91
N GLN A 361 -20.10 -15.45 -16.91
CA GLN A 361 -20.69 -16.78 -16.72
C GLN A 361 -19.69 -17.83 -16.25
N THR A 362 -18.41 -17.71 -16.62
CA THR A 362 -17.39 -18.74 -16.37
C THR A 362 -16.48 -18.45 -15.19
N THR A 363 -16.19 -17.17 -14.93
CA THR A 363 -15.05 -16.75 -14.10
C THR A 363 -15.46 -15.96 -12.86
N ILE A 364 -16.57 -15.22 -12.91
CA ILE A 364 -17.00 -14.36 -11.78
C ILE A 364 -17.64 -15.20 -10.67
N ASN A 365 -16.93 -15.31 -9.55
CA ASN A 365 -17.24 -16.23 -8.44
C ASN A 365 -16.93 -15.66 -7.04
N GLY A 366 -16.70 -14.35 -6.92
CA GLY A 366 -16.32 -13.69 -5.67
C GLY A 366 -14.83 -13.37 -5.53
N GLU A 367 -13.99 -13.82 -6.46
CA GLU A 367 -12.53 -13.61 -6.41
C GLU A 367 -12.02 -12.54 -7.39
N SER A 368 -12.93 -11.86 -8.10
CA SER A 368 -12.59 -10.76 -8.99
C SER A 368 -13.79 -9.84 -9.23
N LEU A 369 -13.51 -8.65 -9.75
CA LEU A 369 -14.51 -7.65 -10.11
C LEU A 369 -14.52 -7.48 -11.64
N LEU A 370 -15.67 -7.68 -12.26
CA LEU A 370 -15.92 -7.24 -13.64
C LEU A 370 -16.73 -5.95 -13.59
N GLN A 371 -16.16 -4.85 -14.08
CA GLN A 371 -16.74 -3.52 -13.93
C GLN A 371 -16.88 -2.83 -15.29
N LYS A 372 -17.99 -2.13 -15.51
CA LYS A 372 -18.20 -1.32 -16.70
C LYS A 372 -17.23 -0.14 -16.71
N MET A 373 -16.61 0.14 -17.86
CA MET A 373 -15.71 1.28 -18.00
C MET A 373 -16.51 2.57 -18.15
N VAL A 374 -15.97 3.65 -17.60
CA VAL A 374 -16.54 4.99 -17.72
C VAL A 374 -16.28 5.52 -19.12
N GLN A 375 -17.33 5.66 -19.92
CA GLN A 375 -17.27 6.14 -21.31
C GLN A 375 -18.47 7.05 -21.63
N PRO A 376 -18.29 8.05 -22.51
CA PRO A 376 -17.00 8.57 -22.98
C PRO A 376 -16.23 9.25 -21.82
N ALA A 377 -14.91 9.12 -21.79
CA ALA A 377 -14.07 9.75 -20.77
C ALA A 377 -13.67 11.18 -21.18
N LEU A 378 -13.55 12.10 -20.22
CA LEU A 378 -12.96 13.41 -20.48
C LEU A 378 -11.48 13.24 -20.79
N LEU A 379 -11.00 13.94 -21.82
CA LEU A 379 -9.61 13.91 -22.24
C LEU A 379 -8.89 15.21 -21.91
N LEU A 380 -7.63 15.10 -21.49
CA LEU A 380 -6.70 16.23 -21.38
C LEU A 380 -5.64 16.07 -22.45
N GLN A 381 -5.55 17.03 -23.38
CA GLN A 381 -4.59 16.99 -24.50
C GLN A 381 -4.68 15.69 -25.32
N GLY A 382 -5.92 15.21 -25.52
CA GLY A 382 -6.19 13.95 -26.23
C GLY A 382 -5.81 12.70 -25.44
N ARG A 383 -5.58 12.78 -24.12
CA ARG A 383 -5.21 11.63 -23.28
C ARG A 383 -6.26 11.39 -22.22
N LYS A 384 -6.56 10.12 -21.94
CA LYS A 384 -7.33 9.73 -20.76
C LYS A 384 -6.54 10.10 -19.51
N PHE A 385 -7.23 10.52 -18.46
CA PHE A 385 -6.61 10.82 -17.19
C PHE A 385 -7.41 10.26 -16.02
N SER A 386 -6.73 10.08 -14.89
CA SER A 386 -7.35 9.79 -13.60
C SER A 386 -6.84 10.74 -12.53
N LEU A 387 -7.65 10.97 -11.52
CA LEU A 387 -7.32 11.81 -10.37
C LEU A 387 -6.98 10.92 -9.19
N ARG A 388 -5.85 11.19 -8.53
CA ARG A 388 -5.54 10.68 -7.19
C ARG A 388 -5.83 11.79 -6.19
N ILE A 389 -6.90 11.60 -5.42
CA ILE A 389 -7.32 12.50 -4.36
C ILE A 389 -6.92 11.90 -3.02
N TYR A 390 -6.21 12.67 -2.20
CA TYR A 390 -5.81 12.23 -0.87
C TYR A 390 -6.87 12.58 0.16
N VAL A 391 -7.21 11.61 1.01
CA VAL A 391 -8.22 11.77 2.07
C VAL A 391 -7.62 11.34 3.39
N VAL A 392 -7.64 12.22 4.39
CA VAL A 392 -7.17 11.96 5.75
C VAL A 392 -8.33 11.48 6.60
N TYR A 393 -8.13 10.35 7.26
CA TYR A 393 -9.09 9.66 8.11
C TYR A 393 -8.53 9.50 9.51
N PHE A 394 -9.31 9.93 10.50
CA PHE A 394 -9.08 9.64 11.90
C PHE A 394 -10.20 8.72 12.42
N MET A 395 -9.82 7.58 13.02
CA MET A 395 -10.75 6.55 13.52
C MET A 395 -11.79 7.07 14.53
N GLY A 396 -11.46 8.14 15.25
CA GLY A 396 -12.35 8.77 16.23
C GLY A 396 -12.47 10.27 16.00
N GLY A 397 -13.68 10.80 16.21
CA GLY A 397 -13.94 12.23 16.21
C GLY A 397 -13.31 12.93 17.42
N THR A 398 -13.12 14.25 17.30
CA THR A 398 -12.64 15.13 18.39
C THR A 398 -13.68 15.35 19.50
N LYS A 399 -14.93 14.93 19.29
CA LYS A 399 -16.04 15.15 20.23
C LYS A 399 -16.29 13.88 21.04
N VAL A 400 -16.05 13.99 22.35
CA VAL A 400 -16.39 12.97 23.35
C VAL A 400 -17.86 12.54 23.14
N GLY A 401 -18.08 11.24 22.91
CA GLY A 401 -19.42 10.66 22.76
C GLY A 401 -19.98 10.59 21.34
N LYS A 402 -19.27 11.04 20.29
CA LYS A 402 -19.62 10.74 18.89
C LYS A 402 -18.50 9.95 18.21
N ALA A 403 -18.78 8.69 17.91
CA ALA A 403 -17.87 7.76 17.23
C ALA A 403 -17.80 7.96 15.70
N SER A 404 -18.17 9.13 15.20
CA SER A 404 -18.02 9.43 13.77
C SER A 404 -16.56 9.77 13.47
N PRO A 405 -15.96 9.19 12.42
CA PRO A 405 -14.59 9.51 12.05
C PRO A 405 -14.47 10.98 11.64
N ASP A 406 -13.30 11.56 11.87
CA ASP A 406 -12.98 12.88 11.33
C ASP A 406 -12.31 12.74 9.97
N LEU A 407 -12.83 13.47 8.99
CA LEU A 407 -12.50 13.30 7.59
C LEU A 407 -12.06 14.63 7.00
N HIS A 408 -10.90 14.62 6.35
CA HIS A 408 -10.42 15.76 5.57
C HIS A 408 -10.04 15.34 4.16
N ILE A 409 -10.39 16.16 3.17
CA ILE A 409 -9.99 15.97 1.79
C ILE A 409 -8.85 16.94 1.47
N SER A 410 -7.84 16.47 0.72
CA SER A 410 -6.73 17.33 0.32
C SER A 410 -6.99 17.99 -1.03
N SER A 411 -6.90 19.31 -1.09
CA SER A 411 -6.87 20.09 -2.34
C SER A 411 -5.56 19.90 -3.12
N ALA A 412 -4.54 19.30 -2.50
CA ALA A 412 -3.36 18.81 -3.19
C ALA A 412 -3.60 17.36 -3.66
N GLY A 413 -3.47 17.11 -4.96
CA GLY A 413 -3.69 15.79 -5.57
C GLY A 413 -2.93 15.63 -6.87
N LEU A 414 -3.03 14.45 -7.49
CA LEU A 414 -2.32 14.15 -8.73
C LEU A 414 -3.29 13.88 -9.88
N VAL A 415 -3.05 14.51 -11.02
CA VAL A 415 -3.64 14.20 -12.31
C VAL A 415 -2.67 13.30 -13.06
N LYS A 416 -3.06 12.06 -13.31
CA LYS A 416 -2.24 11.07 -14.01
C LYS A 416 -2.77 10.90 -15.42
N MET A 417 -2.02 11.32 -16.42
CA MET A 417 -2.41 11.20 -17.83
C MET A 417 -1.81 9.94 -18.43
N ALA A 418 -2.59 9.24 -19.26
CA ALA A 418 -2.11 8.10 -20.03
C ALA A 418 -0.95 8.51 -20.95
N SER A 419 -0.06 7.56 -21.23
CA SER A 419 1.08 7.74 -22.14
C SER A 419 0.66 7.82 -23.61
N VAL A 420 -0.44 7.16 -23.97
CA VAL A 420 -0.99 7.13 -25.32
C VAL A 420 -2.05 8.21 -25.49
N GLN A 421 -1.98 8.94 -26.61
CA GLN A 421 -3.06 9.82 -27.04
C GLN A 421 -4.17 8.99 -27.68
N ALA A 422 -5.40 9.23 -27.26
CA ALA A 422 -6.59 8.78 -27.95
C ALA A 422 -7.13 9.95 -28.78
N SER A 423 -6.87 9.91 -30.07
CA SER A 423 -7.21 10.96 -31.04
C SER A 423 -8.59 10.78 -31.66
N THR A 424 -9.23 9.62 -31.50
CA THR A 424 -10.60 9.33 -31.97
C THR A 424 -11.43 8.53 -30.95
N SER A 425 -12.76 8.59 -31.05
CA SER A 425 -13.67 7.72 -30.27
C SER A 425 -13.41 6.23 -30.52
N THR A 426 -12.98 5.87 -31.74
CA THR A 426 -12.59 4.51 -32.11
C THR A 426 -11.36 4.02 -31.34
N GLU A 427 -10.38 4.91 -31.08
CA GLU A 427 -9.19 4.59 -30.28
C GLU A 427 -9.51 4.48 -28.77
N LEU A 428 -10.49 5.23 -28.28
CA LEU A 428 -11.00 5.08 -26.91
C LEU A 428 -11.76 3.77 -26.68
N ASN A 429 -12.24 3.12 -27.76
CA ASN A 429 -12.86 1.80 -27.70
C ASN A 429 -11.84 0.66 -27.93
N SER A 430 -10.53 0.99 -27.95
CA SER A 430 -9.47 0.01 -28.09
C SER A 430 -9.44 -0.98 -26.91
N LEU A 431 -9.17 -2.25 -27.22
CA LEU A 431 -8.86 -3.27 -26.22
C LEU A 431 -7.42 -3.16 -25.70
N ASP A 432 -6.60 -2.28 -26.29
CA ASP A 432 -5.26 -2.01 -25.80
C ASP A 432 -5.32 -1.34 -24.42
N VAL A 433 -4.86 -2.09 -23.44
CA VAL A 433 -4.85 -1.70 -22.02
C VAL A 433 -3.97 -0.45 -21.81
N GLN A 434 -2.97 -0.19 -22.66
CA GLN A 434 -2.10 0.99 -22.54
C GLN A 434 -2.85 2.31 -22.75
N VAL A 435 -3.87 2.33 -23.62
CA VAL A 435 -4.74 3.50 -23.84
C VAL A 435 -5.55 3.85 -22.58
N HIS A 436 -5.83 2.84 -21.74
CA HIS A 436 -6.72 2.96 -20.60
C HIS A 436 -6.03 3.13 -19.26
N MET A 437 -4.74 2.79 -19.18
CA MET A 437 -3.97 2.81 -17.94
C MET A 437 -3.30 4.16 -17.71
N THR A 438 -3.69 4.78 -16.60
CA THR A 438 -3.12 6.02 -16.09
C THR A 438 -2.22 5.77 -14.87
N ASN A 439 -1.82 4.51 -14.65
CA ASN A 439 -1.08 4.11 -13.46
C ASN A 439 0.42 4.34 -13.61
N SER A 440 0.97 5.02 -12.62
CA SER A 440 2.27 5.64 -12.65
C SER A 440 3.47 4.69 -12.53
N GLY A 441 3.21 3.40 -12.35
CA GLY A 441 4.24 2.39 -12.18
C GLY A 441 4.73 1.73 -13.46
N ARG A 442 4.14 1.97 -14.63
CA ARG A 442 4.45 1.16 -15.83
C ARG A 442 5.32 1.85 -16.87
N GLU A 443 5.30 3.17 -16.96
CA GLU A 443 5.84 3.86 -18.13
C GLU A 443 6.64 5.11 -17.74
N SER A 444 7.88 5.17 -18.21
CA SER A 444 8.80 6.30 -18.01
C SER A 444 8.32 7.60 -18.65
N GLU A 445 7.28 7.55 -19.48
CA GLU A 445 6.72 8.68 -20.22
C GLU A 445 5.37 9.18 -19.66
N MET A 446 4.91 8.64 -18.52
CA MET A 446 3.63 9.05 -17.95
C MET A 446 3.71 10.48 -17.40
N ILE A 447 2.80 11.35 -17.85
CA ILE A 447 2.77 12.75 -17.42
C ILE A 447 1.93 12.86 -16.14
N GLN A 448 2.53 13.47 -15.11
CA GLN A 448 1.82 13.89 -13.91
C GLN A 448 1.73 15.41 -13.80
N ARG A 449 0.59 15.86 -13.29
CA ARG A 449 0.29 17.24 -12.94
C ARG A 449 -0.42 17.28 -11.60
N ASP A 450 -0.50 18.44 -10.98
CA ASP A 450 -1.29 18.69 -9.77
C ASP A 450 -2.75 19.05 -10.11
N LEU A 451 -3.56 19.29 -9.08
CA LEU A 451 -4.95 19.73 -9.23
C LEU A 451 -5.07 21.19 -9.67
N ASP A 452 -4.10 22.04 -9.37
CA ASP A 452 -4.06 23.44 -9.83
C ASP A 452 -4.02 23.51 -11.35
N TYR A 453 -3.23 22.64 -11.99
CA TYR A 453 -3.24 22.47 -13.44
C TYR A 453 -4.63 22.09 -13.96
N LEU A 454 -5.32 21.15 -13.32
CA LEU A 454 -6.66 20.73 -13.73
C LEU A 454 -7.68 21.86 -13.58
N GLN A 455 -7.61 22.59 -12.46
CA GLN A 455 -8.46 23.75 -12.20
C GLN A 455 -8.28 24.80 -13.30
N HIS A 456 -7.03 25.14 -13.63
CA HIS A 456 -6.74 26.09 -14.70
C HIS A 456 -7.32 25.65 -16.06
N ILE A 457 -7.21 24.36 -16.41
CA ILE A 457 -7.80 23.82 -17.64
C ILE A 457 -9.33 23.90 -17.59
N PHE A 458 -9.96 23.54 -16.48
CA PHE A 458 -11.42 23.62 -16.32
C PHE A 458 -11.91 25.06 -16.52
N GLU A 459 -11.29 26.02 -15.83
CA GLU A 459 -11.66 27.43 -15.89
C GLU A 459 -11.46 28.01 -17.30
N THR A 460 -10.35 27.67 -17.96
CA THR A 460 -10.06 28.11 -19.33
C THR A 460 -11.08 27.57 -20.35
N ASN A 461 -11.65 26.39 -20.10
CA ASN A 461 -12.70 25.79 -20.95
C ASN A 461 -14.13 26.20 -20.52
N GLY A 462 -14.27 27.10 -19.55
CA GLY A 462 -15.57 27.54 -19.03
C GLY A 462 -16.31 26.48 -18.20
N TRP A 463 -15.59 25.46 -17.71
CA TRP A 463 -16.13 24.42 -16.83
C TRP A 463 -15.89 24.77 -15.36
N SER A 464 -16.85 24.45 -14.50
CA SER A 464 -16.72 24.69 -13.06
C SER A 464 -15.91 23.59 -12.39
N PHE A 465 -14.66 23.88 -12.02
CA PHE A 465 -13.86 23.00 -11.17
C PHE A 465 -14.53 22.79 -9.80
N GLN A 466 -15.13 23.83 -9.23
CA GLN A 466 -15.87 23.75 -7.97
C GLN A 466 -17.03 22.74 -8.01
N ALA A 467 -17.74 22.65 -9.14
CA ALA A 467 -18.81 21.67 -9.32
C ALA A 467 -18.27 20.23 -9.39
N LEU A 468 -17.11 20.02 -10.04
CA LEU A 468 -16.41 18.74 -10.03
C LEU A 468 -15.96 18.39 -8.60
N TRP A 469 -15.29 19.33 -7.91
CA TRP A 469 -14.81 19.16 -6.53
C TRP A 469 -15.94 18.78 -5.58
N SER A 470 -17.08 19.48 -5.67
CA SER A 470 -18.28 19.18 -4.86
C SER A 470 -18.83 17.76 -5.10
N LYS A 471 -18.71 17.22 -6.31
CA LYS A 471 -19.09 15.83 -6.61
C LYS A 471 -18.07 14.85 -6.03
N ILE A 472 -16.77 15.13 -6.14
CA ILE A 472 -15.68 14.34 -5.54
C ILE A 472 -15.85 14.26 -4.02
N SER A 473 -16.00 15.40 -3.34
CA SER A 473 -16.14 15.46 -1.88
C SER A 473 -17.37 14.69 -1.39
N ARG A 474 -18.50 14.76 -2.11
CA ARG A 474 -19.69 13.94 -1.81
C ARG A 474 -19.43 12.45 -2.00
N ALA A 475 -18.78 12.05 -3.10
CA ALA A 475 -18.45 10.64 -3.33
C ALA A 475 -17.53 10.07 -2.23
N VAL A 476 -16.52 10.84 -1.81
CA VAL A 476 -15.65 10.48 -0.68
C VAL A 476 -16.46 10.33 0.61
N ARG A 477 -17.28 11.33 0.94
CA ARG A 477 -18.12 11.31 2.16
C ARG A 477 -19.04 10.10 2.17
N SER A 478 -19.83 9.91 1.12
CA SER A 478 -20.78 8.80 1.02
C SER A 478 -20.09 7.45 1.11
N SER A 479 -18.91 7.27 0.49
CA SER A 479 -18.17 6.01 0.57
C SER A 479 -17.74 5.68 2.01
N LEU A 480 -17.27 6.69 2.76
CA LEU A 480 -16.81 6.52 4.14
C LEU A 480 -17.97 6.43 5.14
N ASP A 481 -19.11 7.05 4.88
CA ASP A 481 -20.32 6.89 5.68
C ASP A 481 -20.88 5.48 5.55
N ILE A 482 -21.01 4.97 4.33
CA ILE A 482 -21.46 3.59 4.08
C ILE A 482 -20.52 2.60 4.77
N TYR A 483 -19.20 2.84 4.71
CA TYR A 483 -18.21 2.05 5.44
C TYR A 483 -18.46 2.06 6.96
N GLN A 484 -18.68 3.24 7.54
CA GLN A 484 -18.94 3.35 8.98
C GLN A 484 -20.22 2.63 9.38
N ASP A 485 -21.31 2.85 8.63
CA ASP A 485 -22.64 2.30 8.92
C ASP A 485 -22.70 0.77 8.72
N THR A 486 -21.98 0.26 7.73
CA THR A 486 -22.09 -1.16 7.32
C THR A 486 -21.03 -2.04 7.98
N VAL A 487 -19.81 -1.54 8.14
CA VAL A 487 -18.64 -2.35 8.55
C VAL A 487 -18.24 -2.07 9.99
N VAL A 488 -18.22 -0.80 10.39
CA VAL A 488 -17.61 -0.38 11.65
C VAL A 488 -18.61 -0.36 12.81
N PHE A 489 -19.92 -0.21 12.53
CA PHE A 489 -20.99 -0.04 13.52
C PHE A 489 -20.89 -0.94 14.77
N GLN A 490 -20.59 -2.23 14.60
CA GLN A 490 -20.46 -3.17 15.74
C GLN A 490 -19.08 -3.14 16.39
N THR A 491 -18.03 -2.82 15.63
CA THR A 491 -16.62 -2.86 16.06
C THR A 491 -16.21 -1.65 16.90
N VAL A 492 -16.87 -0.50 16.72
CA VAL A 492 -16.68 0.70 17.57
C VAL A 492 -16.82 0.42 19.06
N LEU A 493 -17.55 -0.63 19.42
CA LEU A 493 -17.78 -1.02 20.81
C LEU A 493 -16.58 -1.71 21.45
N SER A 494 -15.56 -2.14 20.70
CA SER A 494 -14.40 -2.80 21.31
C SER A 494 -13.48 -1.78 22.03
N PRO A 495 -13.03 -2.07 23.26
CA PRO A 495 -12.12 -1.18 24.00
C PRO A 495 -10.82 -0.91 23.24
N GLU A 496 -10.31 -1.88 22.49
CA GLU A 496 -9.09 -1.76 21.70
C GLU A 496 -9.26 -0.76 20.55
N TYR A 497 -10.41 -0.79 19.85
CA TYR A 497 -10.72 0.15 18.77
C TYR A 497 -10.84 1.57 19.30
N GLN A 498 -11.57 1.76 20.40
CA GLN A 498 -11.75 3.07 21.04
C GLN A 498 -10.42 3.64 21.52
N ARG A 499 -9.56 2.80 22.10
CA ARG A 499 -8.24 3.25 22.55
C ARG A 499 -7.35 3.61 21.37
N LEU A 500 -7.28 2.78 20.33
CA LEU A 500 -6.51 3.10 19.13
C LEU A 500 -6.96 4.44 18.51
N ALA A 501 -8.26 4.72 18.52
CA ALA A 501 -8.80 6.00 18.06
C ALA A 501 -8.34 7.21 18.91
N GLN A 502 -8.15 7.05 20.22
CA GLN A 502 -7.65 8.11 21.11
C GLN A 502 -6.20 8.52 20.80
N PHE A 503 -5.40 7.60 20.26
CA PHE A 503 -4.02 7.91 19.85
C PHE A 503 -3.94 8.77 18.58
N GLY A 504 -5.07 9.00 17.90
CA GLY A 504 -5.16 10.00 16.83
C GLY A 504 -4.22 9.78 15.66
N ILE A 505 -3.77 8.54 15.41
CA ILE A 505 -2.88 8.20 14.29
C ILE A 505 -3.66 8.42 12.98
N PRO A 506 -3.23 9.35 12.11
CA PRO A 506 -3.92 9.63 10.86
C PRO A 506 -3.71 8.50 9.85
N LYS A 507 -4.73 8.26 9.03
CA LYS A 507 -4.65 7.42 7.84
C LYS A 507 -4.89 8.25 6.57
N ILE A 508 -3.98 8.16 5.60
CA ILE A 508 -4.11 8.82 4.29
C ILE A 508 -4.52 7.77 3.26
N PHE A 509 -5.72 7.92 2.71
CA PHE A 509 -6.21 7.16 1.56
C PHE A 509 -5.84 7.83 0.24
N GLY A 510 -5.73 7.04 -0.82
CA GLY A 510 -5.69 7.52 -2.19
C GLY A 510 -6.95 7.10 -2.95
N PHE A 511 -7.91 8.01 -3.08
CA PHE A 511 -9.10 7.79 -3.90
C PHE A 511 -8.77 8.06 -5.36
N ASP A 512 -9.01 7.07 -6.23
CA ASP A 512 -8.79 7.21 -7.67
C ASP A 512 -10.10 7.42 -8.42
N PHE A 513 -10.21 8.55 -9.12
CA PHE A 513 -11.37 8.91 -9.94
C PHE A 513 -11.02 8.96 -11.42
N VAL A 514 -11.97 8.60 -12.28
CA VAL A 514 -11.99 8.97 -13.70
C VAL A 514 -13.11 9.98 -13.92
N VAL A 515 -12.89 10.96 -14.79
CA VAL A 515 -13.91 11.97 -15.11
C VAL A 515 -14.52 11.62 -16.46
N ASP A 516 -15.84 11.49 -16.52
CA ASP A 516 -16.54 11.26 -17.79
C ASP A 516 -16.60 12.55 -18.62
N GLU A 517 -16.97 12.42 -19.89
CA GLU A 517 -17.09 13.57 -20.76
C GLU A 517 -18.00 14.60 -20.10
N ALA A 518 -19.14 14.24 -19.49
CA ALA A 518 -20.10 15.08 -18.75
C ALA A 518 -19.58 15.73 -17.45
N ARG A 519 -18.27 15.62 -17.15
CA ARG A 519 -17.61 16.19 -15.97
C ARG A 519 -18.18 15.63 -14.66
N ASN A 520 -18.61 14.38 -14.66
CA ASN A 520 -18.91 13.62 -13.44
C ASN A 520 -17.68 12.81 -13.03
N PRO A 521 -17.29 12.85 -11.74
CA PRO A 521 -16.24 12.01 -11.21
C PRO A 521 -16.78 10.63 -10.85
N TRP A 522 -16.14 9.59 -11.37
CA TRP A 522 -16.45 8.19 -11.10
C TRP A 522 -15.31 7.56 -10.28
N LEU A 523 -15.62 7.11 -9.07
CA LEU A 523 -14.68 6.41 -8.20
C LEU A 523 -14.35 5.04 -8.79
N ILE A 524 -13.07 4.71 -8.91
CA ILE A 524 -12.59 3.47 -9.54
C ILE A 524 -11.93 2.54 -8.54
N GLU A 525 -11.23 3.09 -7.54
CA GLU A 525 -10.65 2.37 -6.41
C GLU A 525 -10.33 3.31 -5.25
N ILE A 526 -10.22 2.75 -4.04
CA ILE A 526 -9.68 3.44 -2.86
C ILE A 526 -8.42 2.67 -2.46
N ASN A 527 -7.29 3.35 -2.40
CA ASN A 527 -6.05 2.75 -1.93
C ASN A 527 -5.86 3.03 -0.43
N ARG A 528 -5.80 1.98 0.40
CA ARG A 528 -5.42 2.08 1.83
C ARG A 528 -3.95 2.46 2.00
N PHE A 529 -3.10 2.10 1.05
CA PHE A 529 -1.66 2.41 1.08
C PHE A 529 -1.23 3.12 -0.21
N PRO A 530 -1.65 4.38 -0.42
CA PRO A 530 -1.14 5.14 -1.55
C PRO A 530 0.38 5.33 -1.39
N GLY A 531 1.12 5.29 -2.49
CA GLY A 531 2.55 5.61 -2.46
C GLY A 531 2.77 7.08 -2.07
N MET A 532 3.25 7.31 -0.86
CA MET A 532 3.53 8.64 -0.30
C MET A 532 5.00 9.07 -0.44
N GLU A 533 5.89 8.15 -0.83
CA GLU A 533 7.25 8.50 -1.23
C GLU A 533 7.23 9.25 -2.57
N ALA A 534 7.93 10.38 -2.62
CA ALA A 534 8.08 11.16 -3.85
C ALA A 534 8.86 10.35 -4.89
N ARG A 535 8.34 10.35 -6.12
CA ARG A 535 8.88 9.62 -7.26
C ARG A 535 9.58 10.51 -8.25
N ASP A 536 9.54 11.82 -8.10
CA ASP A 536 10.35 12.82 -8.81
C ASP A 536 9.84 14.20 -8.36
N ASP A 537 10.45 15.25 -8.92
CA ASP A 537 10.11 16.63 -8.59
C ASP A 537 8.67 17.01 -8.98
N SER A 538 7.98 16.20 -9.81
CA SER A 538 6.61 16.48 -10.23
C SER A 538 5.56 16.09 -9.18
N ASP A 539 5.81 15.04 -8.39
CA ASP A 539 4.87 14.58 -7.35
C ASP A 539 5.35 14.88 -5.91
N GLN A 540 6.62 15.26 -5.74
CA GLN A 540 7.20 15.59 -4.44
C GLN A 540 6.44 16.70 -3.70
N PRO A 541 6.15 17.87 -4.31
CA PRO A 541 5.51 18.97 -3.58
C PRO A 541 4.14 18.58 -3.04
N VAL A 542 3.32 17.91 -3.85
CA VAL A 542 1.98 17.43 -3.48
C VAL A 542 2.09 16.46 -2.30
N LYS A 543 2.94 15.43 -2.39
CA LYS A 543 3.05 14.40 -1.35
C LYS A 543 3.62 14.95 -0.03
N HIS A 544 4.63 15.81 -0.11
CA HIS A 544 5.20 16.45 1.07
C HIS A 544 4.18 17.34 1.76
N GLN A 545 3.43 18.14 1.00
CA GLN A 545 2.36 18.99 1.55
C GLN A 545 1.29 18.15 2.26
N VAL A 546 0.80 17.08 1.61
CA VAL A 546 -0.21 16.17 2.20
C VAL A 546 0.32 15.55 3.51
N LEU A 547 1.55 15.04 3.53
CA LEU A 547 2.15 14.44 4.73
C LEU A 547 2.29 15.45 5.86
N ARG A 548 2.86 16.62 5.56
CA ARG A 548 3.07 17.69 6.53
C ARG A 548 1.75 18.17 7.13
N ASP A 549 0.78 18.51 6.30
CA ASP A 549 -0.48 19.07 6.75
C ASP A 549 -1.31 18.02 7.53
N THR A 550 -1.18 16.73 7.16
CA THR A 550 -1.80 15.61 7.90
C THR A 550 -1.24 15.51 9.32
N TRP A 551 0.07 15.50 9.49
CA TRP A 551 0.70 15.37 10.80
C TRP A 551 0.59 16.66 11.62
N ARG A 552 0.60 17.84 10.99
CA ARG A 552 0.25 19.11 11.66
C ARG A 552 -1.16 19.06 12.23
N LEU A 553 -2.12 18.60 11.44
CA LEU A 553 -3.49 18.42 11.91
C LEU A 553 -3.59 17.38 13.05
N ALA A 554 -2.84 16.27 12.96
CA ALA A 554 -2.78 15.30 14.05
C ALA A 554 -2.26 15.94 15.35
N SER A 555 -1.18 16.73 15.30
CA SER A 555 -0.63 17.46 16.46
C SER A 555 -1.65 18.43 17.06
N ILE A 556 -2.39 19.17 16.22
CA ILE A 556 -3.46 20.08 16.67
C ILE A 556 -4.57 19.29 17.38
N ARG A 557 -5.02 18.17 16.81
CA ARG A 557 -6.06 17.30 17.40
C ARG A 557 -5.63 16.70 18.74
N ALA A 558 -4.35 16.37 18.86
CA ALA A 558 -3.73 15.89 20.09
C ALA A 558 -3.43 17.00 21.11
N ASN A 559 -3.73 18.26 20.77
CA ASN A 559 -3.44 19.44 21.59
C ASN A 559 -1.96 19.51 21.99
N LEU A 560 -1.05 19.17 21.06
CA LEU A 560 0.38 19.31 21.27
C LEU A 560 0.78 20.79 21.22
N SER A 561 1.63 21.22 22.16
CA SER A 561 2.31 22.50 22.10
C SER A 561 3.34 22.52 20.97
N ASP A 562 3.78 23.71 20.56
CA ASP A 562 4.84 23.84 19.57
C ASP A 562 6.12 23.14 20.03
N ALA A 563 6.46 23.23 21.32
CA ALA A 563 7.62 22.55 21.88
C ALA A 563 7.52 21.01 21.80
N GLU A 564 6.35 20.43 22.07
CA GLU A 564 6.09 18.99 21.90
C GLU A 564 6.14 18.59 20.41
N THR A 565 5.59 19.42 19.53
CA THR A 565 5.61 19.20 18.08
C THR A 565 7.05 19.23 17.54
N THR A 566 7.86 20.22 17.93
CA THR A 566 9.28 20.31 17.58
C THR A 566 10.08 19.14 18.15
N ALA A 567 9.77 18.69 19.37
CA ALA A 567 10.47 17.54 19.96
C ALA A 567 10.22 16.25 19.16
N LEU A 568 9.03 16.08 18.57
CA LEU A 568 8.68 14.90 17.78
C LEU A 568 9.10 14.98 16.31
N PHE A 569 8.93 16.14 15.68
CA PHE A 569 9.03 16.30 14.23
C PHE A 569 10.11 17.28 13.78
N GLY A 570 10.85 17.89 14.71
CA GLY A 570 11.68 19.05 14.44
C GLY A 570 10.85 20.21 13.88
N ASP A 571 11.48 21.04 13.05
CA ASP A 571 10.81 22.19 12.44
C ASP A 571 9.97 21.81 11.21
N MET A 572 9.87 20.52 10.85
CA MET A 572 9.21 20.05 9.62
C MET A 572 7.73 20.46 9.53
N LEU A 573 7.03 20.43 10.66
CA LEU A 573 5.60 20.76 10.73
C LEU A 573 5.35 22.25 11.07
N LEU A 574 6.40 22.96 11.48
CA LEU A 574 6.35 24.38 11.80
C LEU A 574 6.56 25.18 10.52
N VAL A 575 5.46 25.62 9.93
CA VAL A 575 5.47 26.45 8.72
C VAL A 575 4.92 27.82 9.06
N ASP A 576 5.41 28.87 8.39
CA ASP A 576 4.84 30.21 8.49
C ASP A 576 3.32 30.16 8.34
N ASP A 577 2.60 30.86 9.22
CA ASP A 577 1.13 30.93 9.26
C ASP A 577 0.49 31.41 7.93
N HIS A 578 1.29 31.86 6.98
CA HIS A 578 0.89 32.28 5.64
C HIS A 578 0.66 31.12 4.65
N LEU A 579 1.15 29.91 4.92
CA LEU A 579 0.88 28.75 4.07
C LEU A 579 -0.43 28.07 4.50
N SER A 580 -1.47 28.22 3.68
CA SER A 580 -2.76 27.55 3.90
C SER A 580 -2.61 26.04 3.82
N SER A 581 -3.19 25.33 4.79
CA SER A 581 -3.33 23.87 4.77
C SER A 581 -4.03 23.42 3.48
N CYS A 582 -3.55 22.33 2.87
CA CYS A 582 -4.27 21.67 1.77
C CYS A 582 -5.46 20.84 2.25
N LEU A 583 -5.66 20.66 3.56
CA LEU A 583 -6.71 19.81 4.11
C LEU A 583 -7.98 20.60 4.43
N GLU A 584 -9.08 20.21 3.80
CA GLU A 584 -10.42 20.75 4.02
C GLU A 584 -11.28 19.73 4.78
N PRO A 585 -12.01 20.10 5.85
CA PRO A 585 -12.95 19.20 6.49
C PRO A 585 -14.08 18.79 5.54
N ILE A 586 -14.41 17.51 5.54
CA ILE A 586 -15.57 16.98 4.82
C ILE A 586 -16.75 16.98 5.79
N PRO A 587 -17.69 17.94 5.70
CA PRO A 587 -18.81 18.03 6.63
C PRO A 587 -19.64 16.76 6.65
N GLN A 588 -20.26 16.48 7.80
CA GLN A 588 -21.30 15.44 7.89
C GLN A 588 -22.51 15.89 7.06
N ALA A 589 -23.13 14.93 6.38
CA ALA A 589 -24.34 15.17 5.59
C ALA A 589 -25.53 15.59 6.46
#